data_AF-A0A9P5KXP5-F1
#
_entry.id   AF-A0A9P5KXP5-F1
#
_cell.length_a   1.000
_cell.length_b   1.000
_cell.length_c   1.000
_cell.angle_alpha   90.00
_cell.angle_beta   90.00
_cell.angle_gamma   90.00
#
_symmetry.space_group_name_H-M   'P 1'
#
loop_
_entity.id
_entity.type
_entity.pdbx_description
1 polymer ?
#
loop_
_entity_poly.entity_id
_entity_poly.type
_entity_poly.pdbx_seq_one_letter_code
_entity_poly.pdbx_strand_id
1 'polypeptide(L)'
;MLQIINQAGPPRLDTHLRRGHSILSDSLFTTALLSRINDIYEKIKENWEMIHRMNVLIRLALRGFALSPSEEIRAMYFDCLKVLRQTVFHWVEVVKNKASEAVDVHHKSYLIEKSVHLSLVLQHDRLQRPRLPAHQARIIAHILLYRWEILSYRSYAILADCIAHEQNPGMDWAMQEAWAAYHPGAQWSKLPEEAGYWLFCRFAAQSTPDTEVLVHYNLLGGELLMDGLPLARLPSDFESNETYHILFGKSQLEVMPSNLPGMQFSCQRQYLNHTVHLGKEPVPGSSNCELVKAVRDNRIWEFVPPRLLSGLFPDSFVEDYAHWYSVEDGYVEFRSIETP
;
A
#
# COMPACT_ATOMS: atom_id res chain seq x y z
N MET A 1 -3.38 -7.72 26.94
CA MET A 1 -2.50 -6.64 27.44
C MET A 1 -1.82 -5.85 26.31
N LEU A 2 -1.20 -6.49 25.31
CA LEU A 2 -0.62 -5.81 24.13
C LEU A 2 -1.63 -4.93 23.36
N GLN A 3 -2.89 -5.37 23.25
CA GLN A 3 -3.96 -4.62 22.61
C GLN A 3 -4.24 -3.29 23.33
N ILE A 4 -4.23 -3.26 24.67
CA ILE A 4 -4.47 -2.05 25.48
C ILE A 4 -3.30 -1.06 25.37
N ILE A 5 -2.05 -1.54 25.28
CA ILE A 5 -0.85 -0.69 25.12
C ILE A 5 -0.78 0.00 23.75
N ASN A 6 -1.45 -0.57 22.75
CA ASN A 6 -1.45 -0.09 21.36
C ASN A 6 -2.74 0.63 20.97
N GLN A 7 -3.87 0.37 21.63
CA GLN A 7 -5.14 1.05 21.40
C GLN A 7 -5.04 2.52 21.81
N ALA A 8 -5.11 3.39 20.80
CA ALA A 8 -5.37 4.80 21.03
C ALA A 8 -6.86 4.94 21.36
N GLY A 9 -7.19 5.12 22.64
CA GLY A 9 -8.55 5.49 23.04
C GLY A 9 -9.00 6.82 22.42
N PRO A 10 -10.24 7.26 22.70
CA PRO A 10 -10.77 8.52 22.17
C PRO A 10 -9.84 9.70 22.53
N PRO A 11 -9.70 10.69 21.63
CA PRO A 11 -8.89 11.89 21.89
C PRO A 11 -9.47 12.68 23.08
N ARG A 12 -8.61 13.44 23.75
CA ARG A 12 -9.02 14.38 24.79
C ARG A 12 -8.83 15.79 24.21
N LEU A 13 -9.86 16.63 24.25
CA LEU A 13 -9.86 17.93 23.56
C LEU A 13 -8.85 18.93 24.15
N ASP A 14 -8.39 18.71 25.38
CA ASP A 14 -7.52 19.58 26.18
C ASP A 14 -6.04 19.16 26.17
N THR A 15 -5.68 18.01 25.59
CA THR A 15 -4.31 17.51 25.62
C THR A 15 -3.96 16.73 24.35
N HIS A 16 -2.68 16.66 24.01
CA HIS A 16 -2.19 15.75 22.96
C HIS A 16 -2.30 14.25 23.36
N LEU A 17 -2.73 13.95 24.59
CA LEU A 17 -2.86 12.59 25.12
C LEU A 17 -4.24 12.00 24.82
N ARG A 18 -4.26 10.69 24.56
CA ARG A 18 -5.52 9.93 24.46
C ARG A 18 -6.07 9.65 25.86
N ARG A 19 -7.39 9.49 26.00
CA ARG A 19 -8.06 9.29 27.30
C ARG A 19 -7.46 8.15 28.14
N GLY A 20 -7.05 7.04 27.51
CA GLY A 20 -6.42 5.90 28.20
C GLY A 20 -4.95 6.12 28.61
N HIS A 21 -4.32 7.19 28.15
CA HIS A 21 -2.90 7.48 28.38
C HIS A 21 -2.66 8.72 29.24
N SER A 22 -3.71 9.46 29.64
CA SER A 22 -3.58 10.66 30.47
C SER A 22 -2.95 10.38 31.84
N ILE A 23 -3.11 9.16 32.37
CA ILE A 23 -2.51 8.74 33.63
C ILE A 23 -0.97 8.74 33.58
N LEU A 24 -0.38 8.69 32.39
CA LEU A 24 1.07 8.80 32.21
C LEU A 24 1.61 10.23 32.39
N SER A 25 0.73 11.22 32.55
CA SER A 25 1.14 12.56 32.99
C SER A 25 1.36 12.67 34.50
N ASP A 26 0.83 11.73 35.27
CA ASP A 26 1.03 11.70 36.73
C ASP A 26 2.42 11.13 37.05
N SER A 27 3.24 11.94 37.73
CA SER A 27 4.61 11.59 38.12
C SER A 27 4.65 10.44 39.13
N LEU A 28 3.66 10.35 40.04
CA LEU A 28 3.58 9.26 41.02
C LEU A 28 3.28 7.94 40.34
N PHE A 29 2.28 7.94 39.46
CA PHE A 29 1.92 6.75 38.68
C PHE A 29 3.05 6.29 37.77
N THR A 30 3.67 7.21 37.02
CA THR A 30 4.75 6.86 36.09
C THR A 30 6.00 6.36 36.80
N THR A 31 6.34 6.90 37.97
CA THR A 31 7.45 6.40 38.79
C THR A 31 7.13 5.01 39.36
N ALA A 32 5.91 4.79 39.85
CA ALA A 32 5.46 3.49 40.34
C ALA A 32 5.45 2.43 39.22
N LEU A 33 5.01 2.81 38.02
CA LEU A 33 5.03 1.93 36.85
C LEU A 33 6.47 1.52 36.48
N LEU A 34 7.41 2.47 36.48
CA LEU A 34 8.82 2.19 36.20
C LEU A 34 9.41 1.22 37.24
N SER A 35 9.09 1.42 38.52
CA SER A 35 9.48 0.48 39.59
C SER A 35 8.96 -0.93 39.32
N ARG A 36 7.68 -1.08 38.92
CA ARG A 36 7.12 -2.39 38.54
C ARG A 36 7.75 -3.00 37.30
N ILE A 37 8.13 -2.19 36.32
CA ILE A 37 8.87 -2.67 35.14
C ILE A 37 10.20 -3.27 35.58
N ASN A 38 10.94 -2.59 36.46
CA ASN A 38 12.21 -3.08 36.98
C ASN A 38 12.05 -4.35 37.83
N ASP A 39 11.03 -4.44 38.70
CA ASP A 39 10.72 -5.65 39.47
C ASP A 39 10.49 -6.88 38.58
N ILE A 40 9.78 -6.69 37.47
CA ILE A 40 9.48 -7.79 36.53
C ILE A 40 10.72 -8.11 35.70
N TYR A 41 11.47 -7.09 35.28
CA TYR A 41 12.74 -7.26 34.56
C TYR A 41 13.70 -8.18 35.31
N GLU A 42 13.92 -7.93 36.61
CA GLU A 42 14.82 -8.74 37.44
C GLU A 42 14.43 -10.22 37.47
N LYS A 43 13.14 -10.53 37.37
CA LYS A 43 12.62 -11.91 37.34
C LYS A 43 12.79 -12.61 35.99
N ILE A 44 12.93 -11.86 34.90
CA ILE A 44 12.93 -12.41 33.53
C ILE A 44 14.27 -12.27 32.81
N LYS A 45 15.21 -11.43 33.28
CA LYS A 45 16.43 -11.04 32.56
C LYS A 45 17.35 -12.18 32.14
N GLU A 46 17.31 -13.31 32.84
CA GLU A 46 18.11 -14.51 32.52
C GLU A 46 17.40 -15.51 31.58
N ASN A 47 16.11 -15.29 31.27
CA ASN A 47 15.31 -16.24 30.50
C ASN A 47 14.88 -15.65 29.14
N TRP A 48 15.68 -15.91 28.11
CA TRP A 48 15.41 -15.47 26.73
C TRP A 48 14.08 -15.97 26.15
N GLU A 49 13.51 -17.07 26.65
CA GLU A 49 12.20 -17.58 26.22
C GLU A 49 11.05 -16.64 26.65
N MET A 50 11.29 -15.80 27.66
CA MET A 50 10.35 -14.79 28.16
C MET A 50 10.34 -13.50 27.31
N ILE A 51 10.80 -13.55 26.05
CA ILE A 51 10.83 -12.40 25.14
C ILE A 51 9.48 -11.68 24.99
N HIS A 52 8.37 -12.41 25.06
CA HIS A 52 7.05 -11.81 25.04
C HIS A 52 6.82 -10.86 26.25
N ARG A 53 7.29 -11.23 27.45
CA ARG A 53 7.25 -10.37 28.64
C ARG A 53 8.19 -9.19 28.50
N MET A 54 9.41 -9.41 28.01
CA MET A 54 10.38 -8.36 27.75
C MET A 54 9.85 -7.31 26.75
N ASN A 55 9.18 -7.75 25.69
CA ASN A 55 8.52 -6.86 24.72
C ASN A 55 7.42 -6.00 25.38
N VAL A 56 6.63 -6.58 26.31
CA VAL A 56 5.65 -5.81 27.09
C VAL A 56 6.34 -4.75 27.94
N LEU A 57 7.42 -5.09 28.65
CA LEU A 57 8.20 -4.13 29.45
C LEU A 57 8.76 -2.99 28.59
N ILE A 58 9.37 -3.31 27.44
CA ILE A 58 9.91 -2.31 26.50
C ILE A 58 8.80 -1.37 26.01
N ARG A 59 7.61 -1.90 25.68
CA ARG A 59 6.49 -1.07 25.23
C ARG A 59 5.93 -0.17 26.33
N LEU A 60 5.83 -0.66 27.56
CA LEU A 60 5.44 0.15 28.71
C LEU A 60 6.47 1.25 28.98
N ALA A 61 7.76 0.91 28.93
CA ALA A 61 8.84 1.86 29.14
C ALA A 61 8.89 2.94 28.04
N LEU A 62 8.66 2.57 26.78
CA LEU A 62 8.52 3.52 25.67
C LEU A 62 7.33 4.47 25.86
N ARG A 63 6.21 3.98 26.40
CA ARG A 63 5.04 4.83 26.69
C ARG A 63 5.31 5.80 27.83
N GLY A 64 5.94 5.33 28.90
CA GLY A 64 6.40 6.20 30.01
C GLY A 64 7.36 7.28 29.52
N PHE A 65 8.34 6.91 28.69
CA PHE A 65 9.27 7.85 28.06
C PHE A 65 8.57 8.89 27.18
N ALA A 66 7.67 8.47 26.29
CA ALA A 66 7.08 9.36 25.30
C ALA A 66 6.00 10.30 25.86
N LEU A 67 5.32 9.92 26.94
CA LEU A 67 4.11 10.60 27.41
C LEU A 67 4.27 11.24 28.80
N SER A 68 5.38 11.00 29.50
CA SER A 68 5.67 11.68 30.75
C SER A 68 6.15 13.12 30.50
N PRO A 69 5.59 14.13 31.19
CA PRO A 69 5.99 15.53 31.03
C PRO A 69 7.30 15.87 31.76
N SER A 70 7.72 15.09 32.77
CA SER A 70 8.93 15.36 33.55
C SER A 70 10.19 14.90 32.80
N GLU A 71 11.19 15.77 32.70
CA GLU A 71 12.47 15.44 32.06
C GLU A 71 13.21 14.35 32.85
N GLU A 72 13.14 14.42 34.17
CA GLU A 72 13.77 13.48 35.09
C GLU A 72 13.18 12.07 34.91
N ILE A 73 11.85 11.97 34.88
CA ILE A 73 11.17 10.67 34.67
C ILE A 73 11.50 10.12 33.28
N ARG A 74 11.52 10.97 32.25
CA ARG A 74 11.92 10.55 30.89
C ARG A 74 13.36 10.02 30.87
N ALA A 75 14.30 10.67 31.55
CA ALA A 75 15.67 10.18 31.66
C ALA A 75 15.73 8.79 32.33
N MET A 76 14.98 8.58 33.42
CA MET A 76 14.91 7.28 34.09
C MET A 76 14.33 6.18 33.18
N TYR A 77 13.28 6.48 32.41
CA TYR A 77 12.73 5.55 31.43
C TYR A 77 13.71 5.28 30.28
N PHE A 78 14.48 6.27 29.84
CA PHE A 78 15.51 6.10 28.83
C PHE A 78 16.61 5.14 29.30
N ASP A 79 17.08 5.28 30.55
CA ASP A 79 18.06 4.38 31.13
C ASP A 79 17.51 2.95 31.27
N CYS A 80 16.26 2.81 31.71
CA CYS A 80 15.57 1.52 31.75
C CYS A 80 15.50 0.88 30.34
N LEU A 81 15.10 1.64 29.32
CA LEU A 81 15.06 1.16 27.94
C LEU A 81 16.42 0.70 27.43
N LYS A 82 17.50 1.39 27.81
CA LYS A 82 18.87 0.99 27.47
C LYS A 82 19.20 -0.38 28.05
N VAL A 83 18.92 -0.59 29.34
CA VAL A 83 19.15 -1.87 30.02
C VAL A 83 18.32 -2.99 29.39
N LEU A 84 17.01 -2.80 29.21
CA LEU A 84 16.13 -3.81 28.61
C LEU A 84 16.61 -4.22 27.20
N ARG A 85 17.01 -3.26 26.38
CA ARG A 85 17.51 -3.51 25.02
C ARG A 85 18.86 -4.21 25.02
N GLN A 86 19.78 -3.84 25.91
CA GLN A 86 21.07 -4.52 26.04
C GLN A 86 20.86 -6.00 26.41
N THR A 87 19.92 -6.31 27.29
CA THR A 87 19.58 -7.69 27.65
C THR A 87 18.99 -8.45 26.47
N VAL A 88 18.08 -7.86 25.69
CA VAL A 88 17.56 -8.49 24.46
C VAL A 88 18.67 -8.71 23.44
N PHE A 89 19.61 -7.77 23.29
CA PHE A 89 20.76 -7.94 22.41
C PHE A 89 21.63 -9.12 22.82
N HIS A 90 21.92 -9.26 24.11
CA HIS A 90 22.64 -10.42 24.63
C HIS A 90 21.87 -11.73 24.38
N TRP A 91 20.55 -11.73 24.55
CA TRP A 91 19.72 -12.90 24.22
C TRP A 91 19.79 -13.29 22.74
N VAL A 92 19.92 -12.34 21.81
CA VAL A 92 20.13 -12.64 20.38
C VAL A 92 21.42 -13.44 20.20
N GLU A 93 22.51 -13.04 20.86
CA GLU A 93 23.80 -13.74 20.79
C GLU A 93 23.69 -15.17 21.36
N VAL A 94 23.06 -15.32 22.54
CA VAL A 94 22.83 -16.63 23.17
C VAL A 94 22.05 -17.57 22.25
N VAL A 95 20.95 -17.09 21.65
CA VAL A 95 20.10 -17.91 20.78
C VAL A 95 20.80 -18.23 19.46
N LYS A 96 21.59 -17.29 18.91
CA LYS A 96 22.40 -17.54 17.71
C LYS A 96 23.46 -18.62 17.94
N ASN A 97 24.17 -18.57 19.07
CA ASN A 97 25.17 -19.58 19.42
C ASN A 97 24.53 -20.97 19.58
N LYS A 98 23.38 -21.04 20.27
CA LYS A 98 22.59 -22.28 20.35
C LYS A 98 22.16 -22.79 18.97
N ALA A 99 21.77 -21.89 18.05
CA ALA A 99 21.38 -22.27 16.70
C ALA A 99 22.56 -22.79 15.86
N SER A 100 23.78 -22.28 16.07
CA SER A 100 24.97 -22.79 15.39
C SER A 100 25.39 -24.17 15.89
N GLU A 101 25.17 -24.46 17.17
CA GLU A 101 25.50 -25.75 17.80
C GLU A 101 24.41 -26.82 17.60
N ALA A 102 23.19 -26.41 17.23
CA ALA A 102 22.06 -27.32 17.04
C ALA A 102 22.26 -28.25 15.83
N VAL A 103 22.26 -29.56 16.12
CA VAL A 103 22.32 -30.63 15.11
C VAL A 103 20.94 -30.92 14.51
N ASP A 104 19.88 -30.85 15.34
CA ASP A 104 18.50 -31.07 14.89
C ASP A 104 17.98 -29.88 14.06
N VAL A 105 17.49 -30.17 12.85
CA VAL A 105 17.04 -29.18 11.88
C VAL A 105 15.81 -28.41 12.39
N HIS A 106 14.89 -29.08 13.07
CA HIS A 106 13.69 -28.45 13.61
C HIS A 106 14.02 -27.51 14.78
N HIS A 107 14.84 -27.96 15.72
CA HIS A 107 15.32 -27.15 16.83
C HIS A 107 16.14 -25.95 16.34
N LYS A 108 17.00 -26.16 15.35
CA LYS A 108 17.76 -25.08 14.70
C LYS A 108 16.84 -24.04 14.05
N SER A 109 15.81 -24.48 13.32
CA SER A 109 14.82 -23.58 12.72
C SER A 109 14.06 -22.77 13.76
N TYR A 110 13.64 -23.40 14.86
CA TYR A 110 12.99 -22.72 15.99
C TYR A 110 13.89 -21.65 16.62
N LEU A 111 15.17 -21.96 16.88
CA LEU A 111 16.12 -21.00 17.45
C LEU A 111 16.38 -19.83 16.49
N ILE A 112 16.50 -20.10 15.19
CA ILE A 112 16.61 -19.05 14.17
C ILE A 112 15.39 -18.13 14.20
N GLU A 113 14.17 -18.67 14.23
CA GLU A 113 12.94 -17.88 14.35
C GLU A 113 12.93 -17.00 15.61
N LYS A 114 13.32 -17.56 16.75
CA LYS A 114 13.41 -16.82 18.01
C LYS A 114 14.46 -15.71 17.97
N SER A 115 15.60 -15.93 17.33
CA SER A 115 16.65 -14.90 17.16
C SER A 115 16.17 -13.71 16.34
N VAL A 116 15.32 -13.95 15.33
CA VAL A 116 14.70 -12.90 14.52
C VAL A 116 13.67 -12.14 15.35
N HIS A 117 12.79 -12.82 16.08
CA HIS A 117 11.82 -12.18 16.96
C HIS A 117 12.50 -11.28 18.01
N LEU A 118 13.61 -11.74 18.60
CA LEU A 118 14.45 -10.95 19.51
C LEU A 118 15.05 -9.71 18.81
N SER A 119 15.61 -9.89 17.62
CA SER A 119 16.18 -8.80 16.81
C SER A 119 15.15 -7.73 16.43
N LEU A 120 13.90 -8.13 16.21
CA LEU A 120 12.80 -7.22 15.87
C LEU A 120 12.35 -6.37 17.06
N VAL A 121 12.38 -6.92 18.29
CA VAL A 121 12.10 -6.15 19.51
C VAL A 121 13.12 -5.01 19.68
N LEU A 122 14.37 -5.18 19.20
CA LEU A 122 15.41 -4.14 19.20
C LEU A 122 15.20 -3.07 18.12
N GLN A 123 14.57 -3.41 16.99
CA GLN A 123 14.40 -2.51 15.82
C GLN A 123 13.37 -1.39 16.02
N HIS A 124 12.86 -1.18 17.23
CA HIS A 124 12.00 -0.03 17.51
C HIS A 124 12.73 1.32 17.41
N ASP A 125 14.05 1.37 17.18
CA ASP A 125 14.80 2.63 17.10
C ASP A 125 16.05 2.66 16.18
N ARG A 126 16.35 1.64 15.36
CA ARG A 126 17.52 1.68 14.45
C ARG A 126 17.30 1.04 13.08
N LEU A 127 17.38 1.89 12.06
CA LEU A 127 17.58 1.57 10.65
C LEU A 127 18.98 0.96 10.45
N GLN A 128 19.14 -0.36 10.55
CA GLN A 128 20.27 -1.05 9.91
C GLN A 128 19.82 -2.43 9.43
N ARG A 129 19.85 -2.60 8.10
CA ARG A 129 19.39 -3.79 7.38
C ARG A 129 20.55 -4.76 7.16
N PRO A 130 20.47 -6.02 7.60
CA PRO A 130 21.09 -7.14 6.90
C PRO A 130 20.08 -7.78 5.94
N ARG A 131 20.56 -8.30 4.81
CA ARG A 131 19.76 -9.13 3.88
C ARG A 131 19.41 -10.45 4.57
N LEU A 132 18.10 -10.78 4.63
CA LEU A 132 17.56 -11.92 5.37
C LEU A 132 16.97 -12.97 4.41
N PRO A 133 17.02 -14.29 4.75
CA PRO A 133 16.41 -15.37 3.96
C PRO A 133 14.88 -15.28 3.79
N ALA A 134 14.35 -15.89 2.72
CA ALA A 134 12.94 -15.79 2.29
C ALA A 134 11.86 -16.15 3.35
N HIS A 135 12.12 -17.13 4.22
CA HIS A 135 11.18 -17.49 5.29
C HIS A 135 11.08 -16.37 6.36
N GLN A 136 12.18 -15.67 6.63
CA GLN A 136 12.23 -14.57 7.60
C GLN A 136 11.58 -13.30 7.05
N ALA A 137 11.60 -13.11 5.72
CA ALA A 137 10.87 -12.03 5.05
C ALA A 137 9.35 -12.12 5.25
N ARG A 138 8.76 -13.33 5.32
CA ARG A 138 7.30 -13.52 5.54
C ARG A 138 6.84 -13.08 6.92
N ILE A 139 7.64 -13.33 7.95
CA ILE A 139 7.33 -12.92 9.34
C ILE A 139 7.48 -11.40 9.49
N ILE A 140 8.55 -10.84 8.92
CA ILE A 140 8.75 -9.38 8.90
C ILE A 140 7.62 -8.70 8.12
N ALA A 141 7.18 -9.26 7.00
CA ALA A 141 6.05 -8.73 6.23
C ALA A 141 4.77 -8.64 7.08
N HIS A 142 4.40 -9.70 7.82
CA HIS A 142 3.22 -9.66 8.69
C HIS A 142 3.32 -8.58 9.79
N ILE A 143 4.51 -8.42 10.38
CA ILE A 143 4.73 -7.42 11.44
C ILE A 143 4.74 -6.00 10.87
N LEU A 144 5.35 -5.79 9.70
CA LEU A 144 5.31 -4.51 9.00
C LEU A 144 3.89 -4.15 8.57
N LEU A 145 3.11 -5.12 8.10
CA LEU A 145 1.70 -4.95 7.75
C LEU A 145 0.88 -4.51 8.98
N TYR A 146 1.03 -5.21 10.11
CA TYR A 146 0.37 -4.83 11.37
C TYR A 146 0.79 -3.44 11.88
N ARG A 147 2.07 -3.07 11.71
CA ARG A 147 2.56 -1.73 12.08
C ARG A 147 2.01 -0.65 11.15
N TRP A 148 1.90 -0.94 9.86
CA TRP A 148 1.29 -0.07 8.88
C TRP A 148 -0.17 0.18 9.23
N GLU A 149 -0.96 -0.86 9.51
CA GLU A 149 -2.36 -0.72 9.95
C GLU A 149 -2.49 0.24 11.14
N ILE A 150 -1.71 0.03 12.22
CA ILE A 150 -1.75 0.90 13.40
C ILE A 150 -1.35 2.34 13.06
N LEU A 151 -0.33 2.53 12.21
CA LEU A 151 0.11 3.85 11.81
C LEU A 151 -0.99 4.55 10.99
N SER A 152 -1.58 3.86 10.02
CA SER A 152 -2.69 4.36 9.20
C SER A 152 -3.86 4.82 10.06
N TYR A 153 -4.26 4.04 11.08
CA TYR A 153 -5.32 4.46 12.03
C TYR A 153 -4.98 5.72 12.83
N ARG A 154 -3.70 6.01 13.06
CA ARG A 154 -3.27 7.21 13.79
C ARG A 154 -3.09 8.42 12.89
N SER A 155 -2.65 8.20 11.65
CA SER A 155 -2.33 9.26 10.71
C SER A 155 -3.49 9.62 9.77
N TYR A 156 -4.50 8.76 9.59
CA TYR A 156 -5.54 9.01 8.59
C TYR A 156 -6.25 10.34 8.81
N ALA A 157 -6.52 10.74 10.06
CA ALA A 157 -7.20 12.02 10.32
C ALA A 157 -6.35 13.21 9.85
N ILE A 158 -5.05 13.18 10.12
CA ILE A 158 -4.09 14.20 9.69
C ILE A 158 -4.00 14.20 8.15
N LEU A 159 -3.86 13.02 7.54
CA LEU A 159 -3.79 12.88 6.09
C LEU A 159 -5.08 13.35 5.41
N ALA A 160 -6.24 12.99 5.95
CA ALA A 160 -7.54 13.41 5.44
C ALA A 160 -7.69 14.93 5.49
N ASP A 161 -7.28 15.57 6.60
CA ASP A 161 -7.35 17.02 6.75
C ASP A 161 -6.35 17.72 5.80
N CYS A 162 -5.11 17.24 5.68
CA CYS A 162 -4.14 17.78 4.72
C CYS A 162 -4.60 17.64 3.25
N ILE A 163 -5.24 16.52 2.91
CA ILE A 163 -5.69 16.29 1.52
C ILE A 163 -6.97 17.08 1.23
N ALA A 164 -7.98 17.01 2.10
CA ALA A 164 -9.30 17.59 1.82
C ALA A 164 -9.41 19.08 2.18
N HIS A 165 -8.77 19.53 3.27
CA HIS A 165 -8.87 20.91 3.73
C HIS A 165 -7.72 21.78 3.23
N GLU A 166 -6.48 21.30 3.37
CA GLU A 166 -5.29 22.05 2.91
C GLU A 166 -5.04 21.91 1.40
N GLN A 167 -5.77 21.03 0.71
CA GLN A 167 -5.62 20.73 -0.72
C GLN A 167 -4.17 20.40 -1.11
N ASN A 168 -3.50 19.60 -0.27
CA ASN A 168 -2.10 19.23 -0.51
C ASN A 168 -1.95 18.43 -1.82
N PRO A 169 -1.00 18.80 -2.71
CA PRO A 169 -0.83 18.15 -4.02
C PRO A 169 -0.27 16.72 -3.94
N GLY A 170 0.16 16.26 -2.76
CA GLY A 170 0.75 14.94 -2.59
C GLY A 170 -0.19 13.79 -3.00
N MET A 171 -1.51 13.97 -2.86
CA MET A 171 -2.47 12.98 -3.35
C MET A 171 -2.46 12.88 -4.88
N ASP A 172 -2.45 14.02 -5.56
CA ASP A 172 -2.38 14.06 -7.03
C ASP A 172 -1.10 13.40 -7.54
N TRP A 173 0.04 13.64 -6.90
CA TRP A 173 1.30 12.96 -7.26
C TRP A 173 1.23 11.45 -7.07
N ALA A 174 0.63 10.99 -5.96
CA ALA A 174 0.46 9.56 -5.72
C ALA A 174 -0.47 8.91 -6.76
N MET A 175 -1.54 9.60 -7.14
CA MET A 175 -2.47 9.13 -8.15
C MET A 175 -1.86 9.11 -9.55
N GLN A 176 -1.04 10.10 -9.91
CA GLN A 176 -0.30 10.11 -11.18
C GLN A 176 0.66 8.93 -11.32
N GLU A 177 1.33 8.54 -10.23
CA GLU A 177 2.19 7.37 -10.22
C GLU A 177 1.40 6.06 -10.30
N ALA A 178 0.23 6.01 -9.63
CA ALA A 178 -0.57 4.79 -9.53
C ALA A 178 -1.52 4.56 -10.71
N TRP A 179 -1.88 5.61 -11.46
CA TRP A 179 -2.88 5.57 -12.53
C TRP A 179 -2.45 6.45 -13.71
N ALA A 180 -2.04 5.80 -14.79
CA ALA A 180 -1.46 6.44 -15.98
C ALA A 180 -2.38 7.44 -16.73
N ALA A 181 -3.70 7.31 -16.61
CA ALA A 181 -4.67 8.23 -17.21
C ALA A 181 -5.19 9.30 -16.23
N TYR A 182 -4.66 9.35 -15.01
CA TYR A 182 -5.05 10.34 -14.01
C TYR A 182 -4.64 11.76 -14.41
N HIS A 183 -5.57 12.71 -14.29
CA HIS A 183 -5.31 14.13 -14.49
C HIS A 183 -5.35 14.86 -13.14
N PRO A 184 -4.28 15.56 -12.74
CA PRO A 184 -4.23 16.28 -11.47
C PRO A 184 -5.22 17.46 -11.43
N GLY A 185 -5.57 17.89 -10.22
CA GLY A 185 -6.57 18.94 -9.98
C GLY A 185 -7.90 18.42 -9.44
N ALA A 186 -7.96 17.16 -8.99
CA ALA A 186 -9.16 16.60 -8.37
C ALA A 186 -9.37 17.20 -6.97
N GLN A 187 -10.58 17.68 -6.69
CA GLN A 187 -10.94 18.16 -5.35
C GLN A 187 -11.34 16.98 -4.47
N TRP A 188 -10.37 16.47 -3.71
CA TRP A 188 -10.61 15.42 -2.73
C TRP A 188 -11.38 15.94 -1.53
N SER A 189 -12.39 15.20 -1.11
CA SER A 189 -13.25 15.51 0.03
C SER A 189 -13.39 14.29 0.94
N LYS A 190 -13.66 14.52 2.22
CA LYS A 190 -13.85 13.48 3.22
C LYS A 190 -15.32 13.04 3.29
N LEU A 191 -15.57 11.73 3.45
CA LEU A 191 -16.93 11.26 3.79
C LEU A 191 -17.35 11.66 5.23
N PRO A 192 -18.65 11.64 5.57
CA PRO A 192 -19.15 11.98 6.91
C PRO A 192 -18.45 11.20 8.04
N GLU A 193 -18.53 11.72 9.28
CA GLU A 193 -17.67 11.32 10.43
C GLU A 193 -17.51 9.80 10.65
N GLU A 194 -18.55 9.00 10.43
CA GLU A 194 -18.52 7.54 10.59
C GLU A 194 -17.58 6.84 9.59
N ALA A 195 -17.36 7.44 8.42
CA ALA A 195 -16.54 6.94 7.33
C ALA A 195 -15.38 7.89 6.98
N GLY A 196 -14.94 8.72 7.93
CA GLY A 196 -13.95 9.78 7.71
C GLY A 196 -12.54 9.35 7.26
N TYR A 197 -12.31 8.04 7.13
CA TYR A 197 -11.10 7.46 6.55
C TYR A 197 -11.20 7.20 5.03
N TRP A 198 -12.37 7.43 4.45
CA TRP A 198 -12.58 7.45 3.01
C TRP A 198 -12.53 8.88 2.49
N LEU A 199 -11.70 9.07 1.46
CA LEU A 199 -11.69 10.26 0.64
C LEU A 199 -12.44 9.97 -0.66
N PHE A 200 -13.02 11.00 -1.26
CA PHE A 200 -13.63 10.88 -2.57
C PHE A 200 -13.37 12.10 -3.44
N CYS A 201 -13.39 11.91 -4.76
CA CYS A 201 -13.41 13.00 -5.73
C CYS A 201 -14.22 12.59 -6.97
N ARG A 202 -14.57 13.57 -7.80
CA ARG A 202 -15.38 13.37 -9.02
C ARG A 202 -14.58 13.81 -10.23
N PHE A 203 -14.61 12.99 -11.28
CA PHE A 203 -14.06 13.32 -12.59
C PHE A 203 -15.19 13.45 -13.59
N ALA A 204 -15.12 14.47 -14.45
CA ALA A 204 -15.96 14.50 -15.64
C ALA A 204 -15.42 13.48 -16.65
N ALA A 205 -16.21 12.47 -17.03
CA ALA A 205 -15.88 11.66 -18.19
C ALA A 205 -16.02 12.54 -19.44
N GLN A 206 -14.94 12.74 -20.20
CA GLN A 206 -15.01 13.56 -21.41
C GLN A 206 -15.82 12.89 -22.53
N SER A 207 -16.19 11.61 -22.36
CA SER A 207 -16.95 10.77 -23.29
C SER A 207 -18.44 11.11 -23.36
N THR A 208 -19.02 11.54 -22.26
CA THR A 208 -20.46 11.75 -22.10
C THR A 208 -20.66 12.94 -21.16
N PRO A 209 -21.30 14.04 -21.62
CA PRO A 209 -21.38 15.29 -20.86
C PRO A 209 -22.05 15.20 -19.47
N ASP A 210 -22.63 14.04 -19.13
CA ASP A 210 -23.41 13.79 -17.90
C ASP A 210 -22.86 12.63 -17.04
N THR A 211 -21.73 12.02 -17.41
CA THR A 211 -21.18 10.89 -16.63
C THR A 211 -20.02 11.36 -15.77
N GLU A 212 -20.31 11.58 -14.49
CA GLU A 212 -19.27 11.76 -13.49
C GLU A 212 -18.78 10.40 -13.00
N VAL A 213 -17.47 10.21 -12.96
CA VAL A 213 -16.84 9.05 -12.35
C VAL A 213 -16.50 9.40 -10.91
N LEU A 214 -17.07 8.65 -9.95
CA LEU A 214 -16.84 8.87 -8.53
C LEU A 214 -15.73 7.95 -8.03
N VAL A 215 -14.68 8.55 -7.47
CA VAL A 215 -13.51 7.82 -6.95
C VAL A 215 -13.52 7.88 -5.45
N HIS A 216 -13.28 6.74 -4.82
CA HIS A 216 -13.08 6.66 -3.39
C HIS A 216 -11.70 6.07 -3.09
N TYR A 217 -11.03 6.63 -2.10
CA TYR A 217 -9.76 6.11 -1.61
C TYR A 217 -9.80 5.90 -0.10
N ASN A 218 -9.43 4.71 0.34
CA ASN A 218 -9.38 4.33 1.75
C ASN A 218 -8.01 4.60 2.34
N LEU A 219 -7.90 5.53 3.28
CA LEU A 219 -6.64 5.88 3.94
C LEU A 219 -6.12 4.79 4.88
N LEU A 220 -6.95 3.82 5.28
CA LEU A 220 -6.55 2.72 6.15
C LEU A 220 -6.08 1.50 5.36
N GLY A 221 -6.83 1.13 4.33
CA GLY A 221 -6.59 -0.07 3.53
C GLY A 221 -5.83 0.17 2.23
N GLY A 222 -5.70 1.42 1.78
CA GLY A 222 -5.16 1.76 0.46
C GLY A 222 -6.07 1.33 -0.71
N GLU A 223 -7.31 0.94 -0.42
CA GLU A 223 -8.28 0.54 -1.43
C GLU A 223 -8.73 1.75 -2.24
N LEU A 224 -8.66 1.61 -3.56
CA LEU A 224 -9.20 2.57 -4.51
C LEU A 224 -10.45 1.94 -5.14
N LEU A 225 -11.59 2.60 -4.99
CA LEU A 225 -12.86 2.20 -5.60
C LEU A 225 -13.28 3.24 -6.62
N MET A 226 -13.91 2.80 -7.70
CA MET A 226 -14.64 3.71 -8.59
C MET A 226 -16.09 3.27 -8.65
N ASP A 227 -17.01 4.21 -8.48
CA ASP A 227 -18.45 3.98 -8.38
C ASP A 227 -18.81 2.87 -7.36
N GLY A 228 -18.02 2.79 -6.29
CA GLY A 228 -18.21 1.82 -5.20
C GLY A 228 -17.67 0.42 -5.48
N LEU A 229 -17.03 0.18 -6.63
CA LEU A 229 -16.47 -1.11 -6.99
C LEU A 229 -14.93 -1.11 -6.90
N PRO A 230 -14.33 -2.17 -6.33
CA PRO A 230 -12.88 -2.36 -6.39
C PRO A 230 -12.49 -2.65 -7.82
N LEU A 231 -11.73 -1.74 -8.43
CA LEU A 231 -11.27 -1.90 -9.80
C LEU A 231 -9.89 -2.51 -9.79
N ALA A 232 -9.85 -3.77 -10.24
CA ALA A 232 -8.61 -4.52 -10.37
C ALA A 232 -8.59 -5.39 -11.63
N ARG A 233 -9.73 -5.63 -12.29
CA ARG A 233 -9.78 -6.52 -13.46
C ARG A 233 -10.74 -6.00 -14.52
N LEU A 234 -10.29 -6.08 -15.76
CA LEU A 234 -11.11 -5.83 -16.94
C LEU A 234 -12.28 -6.84 -17.00
N PRO A 235 -13.52 -6.42 -17.29
CA PRO A 235 -14.65 -7.33 -17.43
C PRO A 235 -14.37 -8.45 -18.47
N SER A 236 -14.85 -9.67 -18.18
CA SER A 236 -14.51 -10.88 -18.98
C SER A 236 -14.94 -10.80 -20.43
N ASP A 237 -15.97 -9.99 -20.73
CA ASP A 237 -16.46 -9.76 -22.07
C ASP A 237 -15.49 -8.92 -22.93
N PHE A 238 -14.57 -8.17 -22.34
CA PHE A 238 -13.44 -7.57 -23.08
C PHE A 238 -12.30 -8.59 -23.22
N GLU A 239 -12.00 -9.37 -22.17
CA GLU A 239 -10.92 -10.37 -22.20
C GLU A 239 -11.18 -11.49 -23.23
N SER A 240 -12.45 -11.76 -23.58
CA SER A 240 -12.83 -12.79 -24.55
C SER A 240 -12.62 -12.38 -26.02
N ASN A 241 -12.24 -11.14 -26.30
CA ASN A 241 -12.17 -10.63 -27.66
C ASN A 241 -10.84 -10.98 -28.34
N GLU A 242 -10.91 -11.17 -29.66
CA GLU A 242 -9.75 -11.39 -30.51
C GLU A 242 -8.75 -10.24 -30.46
N THR A 243 -9.23 -8.98 -30.48
CA THR A 243 -8.37 -7.79 -30.36
C THR A 243 -7.56 -7.79 -29.06
N TYR A 244 -8.20 -8.19 -27.95
CA TYR A 244 -7.53 -8.31 -26.66
C TYR A 244 -6.41 -9.35 -26.70
N HIS A 245 -6.67 -10.51 -27.30
CA HIS A 245 -5.69 -11.57 -27.42
C HIS A 245 -4.52 -11.23 -28.34
N ILE A 246 -4.73 -10.41 -29.39
CA ILE A 246 -3.65 -9.93 -30.25
C ILE A 246 -2.70 -9.01 -29.47
N LEU A 247 -3.26 -8.05 -28.71
CA LEU A 247 -2.46 -7.01 -28.06
C LEU A 247 -1.86 -7.45 -26.71
N PHE A 248 -2.60 -8.26 -25.95
CA PHE A 248 -2.23 -8.61 -24.56
C PHE A 248 -2.06 -10.12 -24.33
N GLY A 249 -2.41 -10.95 -25.32
CA GLY A 249 -2.32 -12.40 -25.22
C GLY A 249 -3.22 -12.97 -24.13
N LYS A 250 -2.58 -13.60 -23.13
CA LYS A 250 -3.24 -14.15 -21.93
C LYS A 250 -2.97 -13.32 -20.68
N SER A 251 -2.34 -12.15 -20.85
CA SER A 251 -1.99 -11.27 -19.73
C SER A 251 -3.27 -10.70 -19.12
N GLN A 252 -3.32 -10.60 -17.79
CA GLN A 252 -4.42 -9.89 -17.12
C GLN A 252 -4.05 -8.42 -16.97
N LEU A 253 -4.97 -7.54 -17.37
CA LEU A 253 -4.78 -6.09 -17.24
C LEU A 253 -5.47 -5.59 -15.97
N GLU A 254 -4.69 -4.88 -15.15
CA GLU A 254 -5.23 -3.99 -14.13
C GLU A 254 -5.69 -2.71 -14.84
N VAL A 255 -6.97 -2.35 -14.65
CA VAL A 255 -7.61 -1.24 -15.35
C VAL A 255 -8.22 -0.23 -14.39
N MET A 256 -8.20 1.01 -14.83
CA MET A 256 -8.88 2.15 -14.23
C MET A 256 -9.88 2.72 -15.24
N PRO A 257 -10.83 3.56 -14.85
CA PRO A 257 -11.67 4.29 -15.80
C PRO A 257 -10.85 5.13 -16.78
N SER A 258 -11.42 5.36 -17.95
CA SER A 258 -10.82 6.22 -18.97
C SER A 258 -11.45 7.61 -18.94
N ASN A 259 -10.61 8.63 -19.10
CA ASN A 259 -11.06 10.00 -19.38
C ASN A 259 -11.12 10.29 -20.89
N LEU A 260 -10.65 9.38 -21.74
CA LEU A 260 -10.65 9.52 -23.19
C LEU A 260 -12.06 9.30 -23.76
N PRO A 261 -12.57 10.19 -24.63
CA PRO A 261 -13.90 10.04 -25.21
C PRO A 261 -14.12 8.71 -25.94
N GLY A 262 -15.28 8.09 -25.73
CA GLY A 262 -15.65 6.80 -26.31
C GLY A 262 -15.03 5.58 -25.62
N MET A 263 -14.21 5.79 -24.58
CA MET A 263 -13.53 4.71 -23.85
C MET A 263 -14.08 4.56 -22.44
N GLN A 264 -14.19 3.31 -21.97
CA GLN A 264 -14.64 3.00 -20.61
C GLN A 264 -13.46 2.80 -19.65
N PHE A 265 -12.39 2.16 -20.12
CA PHE A 265 -11.26 1.76 -19.27
C PHE A 265 -9.93 2.26 -19.83
N SER A 266 -8.95 2.44 -18.96
CA SER A 266 -7.55 2.69 -19.22
C SER A 266 -6.71 1.67 -18.45
N CYS A 267 -5.54 1.31 -18.95
CA CYS A 267 -4.60 0.51 -18.19
C CYS A 267 -4.10 1.31 -16.97
N GLN A 268 -3.96 0.64 -15.83
CA GLN A 268 -3.44 1.28 -14.62
C GLN A 268 -2.03 1.84 -14.84
N ARG A 269 -1.18 1.11 -15.58
CA ARG A 269 0.19 1.49 -15.90
C ARG A 269 0.37 1.75 -17.39
N GLN A 270 1.39 2.52 -17.72
CA GLN A 270 1.81 2.70 -19.10
C GLN A 270 2.45 1.43 -19.66
N TYR A 271 2.21 1.18 -20.94
CA TYR A 271 2.87 0.14 -21.71
C TYR A 271 3.70 0.77 -22.82
N LEU A 272 5.01 0.53 -22.83
CA LEU A 272 5.94 1.13 -23.79
C LEU A 272 5.79 2.67 -23.89
N ASN A 273 5.60 3.35 -22.76
CA ASN A 273 5.33 4.79 -22.65
C ASN A 273 4.01 5.27 -23.27
N HIS A 274 3.06 4.36 -23.52
CA HIS A 274 1.71 4.69 -23.95
C HIS A 274 0.72 4.39 -22.83
N THR A 275 -0.26 5.28 -22.66
CA THR A 275 -1.46 4.97 -21.89
C THR A 275 -2.46 4.30 -22.82
N VAL A 276 -2.86 3.08 -22.48
CA VAL A 276 -3.78 2.29 -23.32
C VAL A 276 -5.19 2.40 -22.78
N HIS A 277 -6.15 2.70 -23.66
CA HIS A 277 -7.56 2.88 -23.38
C HIS A 277 -8.38 1.83 -24.14
N LEU A 278 -9.42 1.32 -23.48
CA LEU A 278 -10.28 0.23 -23.92
C LEU A 278 -11.73 0.70 -23.86
N GLY A 279 -12.45 0.48 -24.95
CA GLY A 279 -13.83 0.87 -25.10
C GLY A 279 -14.63 -0.11 -25.95
N LYS A 280 -15.94 0.02 -25.87
CA LYS A 280 -16.92 -0.70 -26.67
C LYS A 280 -17.90 0.31 -27.24
N GLU A 281 -17.93 0.39 -28.55
CA GLU A 281 -19.01 1.09 -29.24
C GLU A 281 -20.10 0.09 -29.66
N PRO A 282 -21.37 0.37 -29.32
CA PRO A 282 -22.48 -0.43 -29.81
C PRO A 282 -22.61 -0.22 -31.32
N VAL A 283 -22.30 -1.25 -32.09
CA VAL A 283 -22.53 -1.23 -33.55
C VAL A 283 -23.90 -1.83 -33.83
N PRO A 284 -24.81 -1.10 -34.51
CA PRO A 284 -26.11 -1.65 -34.89
C PRO A 284 -25.93 -2.90 -35.74
N GLY A 285 -26.45 -4.04 -35.26
CA GLY A 285 -26.45 -5.31 -36.02
C GLY A 285 -25.19 -6.18 -35.90
N SER A 286 -24.25 -5.87 -35.00
CA SER A 286 -23.06 -6.69 -34.71
C SER A 286 -22.81 -6.81 -33.21
N SER A 287 -21.99 -7.80 -32.82
CA SER A 287 -21.27 -7.77 -31.55
C SER A 287 -20.50 -6.44 -31.43
N ASN A 288 -20.52 -5.80 -30.25
CA ASN A 288 -19.89 -4.50 -29.99
C ASN A 288 -18.50 -4.38 -30.64
N CYS A 289 -18.24 -3.27 -31.34
CA CYS A 289 -16.89 -3.00 -31.83
C CYS A 289 -16.05 -2.53 -30.65
N GLU A 290 -15.02 -3.30 -30.36
CA GLU A 290 -14.02 -2.87 -29.38
C GLU A 290 -13.09 -1.85 -30.00
N LEU A 291 -12.92 -0.77 -29.27
CA LEU A 291 -11.99 0.28 -29.59
C LEU A 291 -10.83 0.19 -28.62
N VAL A 292 -9.62 0.10 -29.17
CA VAL A 292 -8.40 0.23 -28.39
C VAL A 292 -7.65 1.46 -28.88
N LYS A 293 -7.35 2.37 -27.96
CA LYS A 293 -6.55 3.58 -28.25
C LYS A 293 -5.28 3.57 -27.41
N ALA A 294 -4.15 3.86 -28.03
CA ALA A 294 -2.92 4.18 -27.34
C ALA A 294 -2.69 5.69 -27.39
N VAL A 295 -2.34 6.29 -26.25
CA VAL A 295 -2.08 7.72 -26.14
C VAL A 295 -0.66 7.95 -25.64
N ARG A 296 0.09 8.80 -26.35
CA ARG A 296 1.43 9.26 -25.95
C ARG A 296 1.65 10.69 -26.43
N ASP A 297 2.17 11.55 -25.55
CA ASP A 297 2.47 12.95 -25.87
C ASP A 297 1.30 13.69 -26.56
N ASN A 298 0.08 13.42 -26.10
CA ASN A 298 -1.16 13.99 -26.65
C ASN A 298 -1.48 13.60 -28.10
N ARG A 299 -0.85 12.54 -28.62
CA ARG A 299 -1.15 11.88 -29.90
C ARG A 299 -1.90 10.58 -29.65
N ILE A 300 -2.78 10.21 -30.59
CA ILE A 300 -3.69 9.08 -30.47
C ILE A 300 -3.44 8.10 -31.61
N TRP A 301 -3.25 6.83 -31.24
CA TRP A 301 -3.24 5.70 -32.16
C TRP A 301 -4.46 4.83 -31.91
N GLU A 302 -5.20 4.53 -32.98
CA GLU A 302 -6.36 3.65 -32.96
C GLU A 302 -5.95 2.27 -33.49
N PHE A 303 -6.26 1.22 -32.73
CA PHE A 303 -6.00 -0.14 -33.20
C PHE A 303 -6.93 -0.47 -34.37
N VAL A 304 -6.35 -0.99 -35.45
CA VAL A 304 -7.08 -1.42 -36.65
C VAL A 304 -7.17 -2.95 -36.64
N PRO A 305 -8.37 -3.53 -36.47
CA PRO A 305 -8.53 -4.98 -36.48
C PRO A 305 -8.03 -5.61 -37.79
N PRO A 306 -7.26 -6.73 -37.74
CA PRO A 306 -6.70 -7.38 -38.93
C PRO A 306 -7.76 -7.76 -39.98
N ARG A 307 -8.99 -8.08 -39.54
CA ARG A 307 -10.14 -8.35 -40.40
C ARG A 307 -10.47 -7.22 -41.39
N LEU A 308 -10.12 -5.97 -41.07
CA LEU A 308 -10.34 -4.82 -41.96
C LEU A 308 -9.29 -4.72 -43.08
N LEU A 309 -8.15 -5.40 -42.92
CA LEU A 309 -7.03 -5.41 -43.86
C LEU A 309 -6.93 -6.72 -44.65
N SER A 310 -7.69 -7.75 -44.24
CA SER A 310 -7.76 -9.04 -44.93
C SER A 310 -8.18 -8.87 -46.40
N GLY A 311 -7.42 -9.46 -47.31
CA GLY A 311 -7.62 -9.34 -48.76
C GLY A 311 -7.11 -8.05 -49.39
N LEU A 312 -6.65 -7.06 -48.60
CA LEU A 312 -6.00 -5.83 -49.10
C LEU A 312 -4.47 -5.93 -49.05
N PHE A 313 -3.93 -6.71 -48.12
CA PHE A 313 -2.50 -6.93 -47.93
C PHE A 313 -2.15 -8.43 -47.93
N PRO A 314 -0.88 -8.81 -48.18
CA PRO A 314 -0.44 -10.19 -48.01
C PRO A 314 -0.65 -10.69 -46.58
N ASP A 315 -0.98 -11.97 -46.42
CA ASP A 315 -1.34 -12.56 -45.12
C ASP A 315 -0.29 -12.31 -44.03
N SER A 316 1.01 -12.38 -44.35
CA SER A 316 2.08 -12.09 -43.39
C SER A 316 2.02 -10.66 -42.82
N PHE A 317 1.57 -9.67 -43.58
CA PHE A 317 1.41 -8.30 -43.09
C PHE A 317 0.16 -8.12 -42.22
N VAL A 318 -0.80 -9.04 -42.32
CA VAL A 318 -2.06 -9.02 -41.56
C VAL A 318 -1.95 -9.87 -40.29
N GLU A 319 -1.23 -10.99 -40.35
CA GLU A 319 -1.12 -11.97 -39.25
C GLU A 319 0.07 -11.70 -38.32
N ASP A 320 1.22 -11.26 -38.85
CA ASP A 320 2.45 -11.09 -38.05
C ASP A 320 2.59 -9.68 -37.44
N TYR A 321 1.60 -8.80 -37.65
CA TYR A 321 1.66 -7.40 -37.22
C TYR A 321 0.37 -6.95 -36.52
N ALA A 322 0.53 -6.14 -35.48
CA ALA A 322 -0.50 -5.26 -34.93
C ALA A 322 -0.54 -3.95 -35.73
N HIS A 323 -1.74 -3.48 -36.05
CA HIS A 323 -1.96 -2.33 -36.91
C HIS A 323 -2.48 -1.15 -36.10
N TRP A 324 -1.79 -0.01 -36.20
CA TRP A 324 -2.14 1.20 -35.47
C TRP A 324 -2.31 2.37 -36.43
N TYR A 325 -3.50 2.94 -36.48
CA TYR A 325 -3.79 4.16 -37.23
C TYR A 325 -3.43 5.38 -36.38
N SER A 326 -2.46 6.19 -36.84
CA SER A 326 -2.17 7.48 -36.24
C SER A 326 -3.23 8.49 -36.66
N VAL A 327 -4.01 8.99 -35.70
CA VAL A 327 -5.14 9.89 -35.96
C VAL A 327 -4.65 11.24 -36.47
N GLU A 328 -3.54 11.75 -35.92
CA GLU A 328 -3.01 13.06 -36.28
C GLU A 328 -2.25 13.05 -37.61
N ASP A 329 -1.47 12.00 -37.87
CA ASP A 329 -0.56 11.94 -39.03
C ASP A 329 -1.18 11.19 -40.24
N GLY A 330 -2.27 10.45 -40.05
CA GLY A 330 -3.05 9.82 -41.12
C GLY A 330 -2.40 8.60 -41.77
N TYR A 331 -1.51 7.90 -41.06
CA TYR A 331 -0.88 6.65 -41.55
C TYR A 331 -1.21 5.46 -40.65
N VAL A 332 -1.02 4.24 -41.18
CA VAL A 332 -1.10 2.99 -40.43
C VAL A 332 0.30 2.44 -40.18
N GLU A 333 0.66 2.24 -38.92
CA GLU A 333 1.87 1.54 -38.50
C GLU A 333 1.63 0.04 -38.44
N PHE A 334 2.59 -0.73 -38.95
CA PHE A 334 2.64 -2.19 -38.81
C PHE A 334 3.72 -2.50 -37.76
N ARG A 335 3.29 -2.90 -36.57
CA ARG A 335 4.15 -3.23 -35.43
C ARG A 335 4.19 -4.75 -35.27
N SER A 336 5.37 -5.36 -35.15
CA SER A 336 5.46 -6.82 -34.94
C SER A 336 4.64 -7.23 -33.71
N ILE A 337 3.86 -8.31 -33.80
CA ILE A 337 3.10 -8.85 -32.66
C ILE A 337 3.97 -9.28 -31.46
N GLU A 338 5.29 -9.42 -31.63
CA GLU A 338 6.22 -9.62 -30.51
C GLU A 338 6.38 -8.35 -29.64
N THR A 339 6.19 -7.18 -30.25
CA THR A 339 6.20 -5.86 -29.61
C THR A 339 5.08 -5.00 -30.21
N PRO A 340 3.81 -5.38 -29.95
CA PRO A 340 2.65 -4.86 -30.65
C PRO A 340 2.42 -3.37 -30.39
#